data_AF-A0A924EJH8-F1
#
_entry.id   AF-A0A924EJH8-F1
#
_cell.length_a   1.000
_cell.length_b   1.000
_cell.length_c   1.000
_cell.angle_alpha   90.00
_cell.angle_beta   90.00
_cell.angle_gamma   90.00
#
_symmetry.space_group_name_H-M   'P 1'
#
loop_
_entity.id
_entity.type
_entity.pdbx_description
1 polymer ?
#
loop_
_entity_poly.entity_id
_entity_poly.type
_entity_poly.pdbx_seq_one_letter_code
_entity_poly.pdbx_strand_id
1 'polypeptide(L)'
;MSLPRKLPAYIFRGTTIGHPGSHNAQTFPYTCTSLHPVKALWFALACLQNAPNDAVVYVARTENLVTFSPIYNVLKKVEDEVGLTMKPLDFYPYCEGYIHVADFQKILQDMKIEAYNVARIDNISRLCRETKDLTVKNVITLVDEMQQYLKKS
;
A
#
# COMPACT_ATOMS: atom_id res chain seq x y z
N MET A 1 12.18 -15.69 21.34
CA MET A 1 11.74 -15.37 19.97
C MET A 1 12.22 -13.97 19.65
N SER A 2 13.20 -13.83 18.77
CA SER A 2 13.68 -12.51 18.32
C SER A 2 12.58 -11.85 17.49
N LEU A 3 12.10 -10.69 17.95
CA LEU A 3 11.35 -9.77 17.08
C LEU A 3 12.21 -9.55 15.82
N PRO A 4 11.65 -9.73 14.61
CA PRO A 4 12.42 -9.51 13.41
C PRO A 4 12.85 -8.04 13.33
N ARG A 5 13.96 -7.81 12.62
CA ARG A 5 14.48 -6.53 12.13
C ARG A 5 13.43 -5.40 12.17
N LYS A 6 13.77 -4.29 12.83
CA LYS A 6 13.01 -3.04 12.89
C LYS A 6 12.13 -2.87 11.65
N LEU A 7 10.80 -2.86 11.84
CA LEU A 7 9.85 -2.67 10.76
C LEU A 7 10.20 -1.40 9.97
N PRO A 8 9.98 -1.38 8.64
CA PRO A 8 10.14 -0.15 7.87
C PRO A 8 9.25 0.95 8.45
N ALA A 9 9.65 2.21 8.29
CA ALA A 9 8.96 3.36 8.91
C ALA A 9 7.51 3.53 8.41
N TYR A 10 7.21 3.02 7.22
CA TYR A 10 5.93 3.22 6.54
C TYR A 10 5.34 1.90 6.05
N ILE A 11 4.01 1.87 5.99
CA ILE A 11 3.22 0.83 5.36
C ILE A 11 2.21 1.46 4.40
N PHE A 12 1.88 0.72 3.35
CA PHE A 12 1.10 1.23 2.23
C PHE A 12 -0.09 0.33 1.93
N ARG A 13 -1.20 0.90 1.47
CA ARG A 13 -2.34 0.10 1.00
C ARG A 13 -2.94 0.71 -0.25
N GLY A 14 -2.84 -0.01 -1.36
CA GLY A 14 -3.54 0.34 -2.59
C GLY A 14 -4.97 -0.18 -2.59
N THR A 15 -5.93 0.72 -2.76
CA THR A 15 -7.36 0.38 -2.76
C THR A 15 -8.17 1.55 -3.33
N THR A 16 -9.46 1.63 -3.00
CA THR A 16 -10.28 2.82 -3.24
C THR A 16 -10.57 3.56 -1.94
N ILE A 17 -10.91 4.85 -2.03
CA ILE A 17 -11.29 5.67 -0.87
C ILE A 17 -12.39 4.97 -0.07
N GLY A 18 -12.18 4.81 1.24
CA GLY A 18 -13.18 4.27 2.17
C GLY A 18 -13.56 2.80 1.94
N HIS A 19 -12.78 2.04 1.16
CA HIS A 19 -13.13 0.66 0.82
C HIS A 19 -13.23 -0.25 2.06
N PRO A 20 -14.39 -0.85 2.35
CA PRO A 20 -14.57 -1.69 3.55
C PRO A 20 -13.81 -3.03 3.48
N GLY A 21 -13.22 -3.35 2.34
CA GLY A 21 -12.56 -4.62 2.06
C GLY A 21 -13.50 -5.64 1.42
N SER A 22 -12.92 -6.79 1.06
CA SER A 22 -13.68 -7.95 0.62
C SER A 22 -14.63 -8.43 1.71
N HIS A 23 -15.65 -9.22 1.34
CA HIS A 23 -16.58 -9.83 2.30
C HIS A 23 -15.84 -10.51 3.46
N ASN A 24 -14.79 -11.28 3.15
CA ASN A 24 -13.95 -11.93 4.15
C ASN A 24 -13.24 -10.95 5.10
N ALA A 25 -12.73 -9.81 4.60
CA ALA A 25 -12.08 -8.78 5.41
C ALA A 25 -13.07 -7.98 6.29
N GLN A 26 -14.36 -8.03 5.97
CA GLN A 26 -15.42 -7.46 6.81
C GLN A 26 -15.83 -8.43 7.92
N THR A 27 -15.83 -9.73 7.64
CA THR A 27 -16.13 -10.80 8.60
C THR A 27 -14.98 -11.06 9.57
N PHE A 28 -13.74 -11.07 9.07
CA PHE A 28 -12.53 -11.28 9.86
C PHE A 28 -11.71 -9.99 9.89
N PRO A 29 -11.24 -9.52 11.07
CA PRO A 29 -10.51 -8.25 11.20
C PRO A 29 -9.13 -8.36 10.57
N TYR A 30 -9.08 -8.21 9.25
CA TYR A 30 -7.89 -8.40 8.45
C TYR A 30 -7.76 -7.34 7.37
N THR A 31 -6.62 -6.65 7.36
CA THR A 31 -6.29 -5.64 6.35
C THR A 31 -4.99 -6.00 5.65
N CYS A 32 -5.05 -6.18 4.33
CA CYS A 32 -3.86 -6.35 3.49
C CYS A 32 -3.17 -5.00 3.27
N THR A 33 -1.88 -4.95 3.53
CA THR A 33 -1.01 -3.78 3.29
C THR A 33 0.30 -4.26 2.66
N SER A 34 1.15 -3.36 2.19
CA SER A 34 2.46 -3.65 1.61
C SER A 34 3.54 -2.79 2.25
N LEU A 35 4.73 -3.35 2.38
CA LEU A 35 5.93 -2.58 2.75
C LEU A 35 6.53 -1.82 1.56
N HIS A 36 6.07 -2.10 0.33
CA HIS A 36 6.61 -1.53 -0.88
C HIS A 36 5.58 -0.59 -1.54
N PRO A 37 5.87 0.72 -1.63
CA PRO A 37 4.89 1.71 -2.08
C PRO A 37 4.46 1.50 -3.54
N VAL A 38 5.38 1.09 -4.42
CA VAL A 38 5.06 0.76 -5.82
C VAL A 38 4.22 -0.51 -5.95
N LYS A 39 4.37 -1.50 -5.05
CA LYS A 39 3.52 -2.69 -5.08
C LYS A 39 2.10 -2.33 -4.66
N ALA A 40 1.96 -1.48 -3.63
CA ALA A 40 0.66 -0.90 -3.27
C ALA A 40 0.02 -0.15 -4.46
N LEU A 41 0.80 0.57 -5.27
CA LEU A 41 0.28 1.20 -6.49
C LEU A 41 -0.34 0.18 -7.47
N TRP A 42 0.20 -1.03 -7.63
CA TRP A 42 -0.41 -2.05 -8.50
C TRP A 42 -1.82 -2.43 -8.06
N PHE A 43 -2.04 -2.56 -6.75
CA PHE A 43 -3.37 -2.83 -6.22
C PHE A 43 -4.32 -1.66 -6.45
N ALA A 44 -3.85 -0.41 -6.26
CA ALA A 44 -4.66 0.78 -6.54
C ALA A 44 -5.00 0.89 -8.03
N LEU A 45 -4.04 0.63 -8.93
CA LEU A 45 -4.25 0.65 -10.37
C LEU A 45 -5.28 -0.38 -10.84
N ALA A 46 -5.30 -1.56 -10.22
CA ALA A 46 -6.32 -2.57 -10.51
C ALA A 46 -7.73 -2.11 -10.12
N CYS A 47 -7.86 -1.19 -9.17
CA CYS A 47 -9.15 -0.60 -8.79
C CYS A 47 -9.68 0.42 -9.80
N LEU A 48 -8.83 1.03 -10.65
CA LEU A 48 -9.25 2.07 -11.60
C LEU A 48 -10.37 1.63 -12.55
N GLN A 49 -10.42 0.33 -12.89
CA GLN A 49 -11.47 -0.21 -13.77
C GLN A 49 -12.88 -0.03 -13.18
N ASN A 50 -13.00 -0.12 -11.85
CA ASN A 50 -14.28 -0.07 -11.16
C ASN A 50 -14.51 1.28 -10.45
N ALA A 51 -13.44 1.99 -10.13
CA ALA A 51 -13.48 3.24 -9.37
C ALA A 51 -12.38 4.21 -9.87
N PRO A 52 -12.55 4.79 -11.08
CA PRO A 52 -11.50 5.57 -11.74
C PRO A 52 -11.09 6.83 -10.96
N ASN A 53 -11.99 7.41 -10.17
CA ASN A 53 -11.72 8.63 -9.40
C ASN A 53 -11.31 8.35 -7.94
N ASP A 54 -11.54 7.14 -7.45
CA ASP A 54 -11.36 6.82 -6.02
C ASP A 54 -10.18 5.90 -5.76
N ALA A 55 -9.47 5.43 -6.80
CA ALA A 55 -8.27 4.62 -6.64
C ALA A 55 -7.14 5.44 -5.98
N VAL A 56 -6.64 4.94 -4.85
CA VAL A 56 -5.69 5.65 -3.99
C VAL A 56 -4.70 4.68 -3.33
N VAL A 57 -3.57 5.24 -2.89
CA VAL A 57 -2.64 4.57 -1.98
C VAL A 57 -2.68 5.29 -0.64
N TYR A 58 -3.10 4.56 0.39
CA TYR A 58 -3.00 5.01 1.78
C TYR A 58 -1.58 4.82 2.32
N VAL A 59 -1.14 5.76 3.15
CA VAL A 59 0.18 5.76 3.81
C VAL A 59 -0.01 5.85 5.31
N ALA A 60 0.57 4.91 6.07
CA ALA A 60 0.60 4.98 7.53
C ALA A 60 2.03 4.81 8.05
N ARG A 61 2.37 5.52 9.13
CA ARG A 61 3.60 5.26 9.88
C ARG A 61 3.40 3.98 10.68
N THR A 62 4.38 3.09 10.65
CA THR A 62 4.29 1.82 11.39
C THR A 62 4.23 2.04 12.90
N GLU A 63 4.80 3.12 13.42
CA GLU A 63 4.73 3.49 14.85
C GLU A 63 3.31 3.87 15.32
N ASN A 64 2.44 4.30 14.40
CA ASN A 64 1.05 4.62 14.71
C ASN A 64 0.15 3.37 14.75
N LEU A 65 0.66 2.21 14.30
CA LEU A 65 -0.12 0.98 14.20
C LEU A 65 0.02 0.18 15.49
N VAL A 66 -1.08 0.10 16.23
CA VAL A 66 -1.14 -0.54 17.56
C VAL A 66 -1.13 -2.07 17.49
N THR A 67 -1.60 -2.65 16.37
CA THR A 67 -1.77 -4.11 16.19
C THR A 67 -1.09 -4.61 14.91
N PHE A 68 0.24 -4.67 14.95
CA PHE A 68 1.00 -5.34 13.91
C PHE A 68 1.06 -6.84 14.21
N SER A 69 0.30 -7.65 13.48
CA SER A 69 0.47 -9.10 13.50
C SER A 69 0.98 -9.52 12.13
N PRO A 70 2.26 -9.88 11.97
CA PRO A 70 2.77 -10.32 10.68
C PRO A 70 2.12 -11.67 10.32
N ILE A 71 0.95 -11.61 9.69
CA ILE A 71 0.26 -12.80 9.22
C ILE A 71 1.06 -13.34 8.02
N TYR A 72 1.44 -14.60 8.11
CA TYR A 72 2.13 -15.31 7.04
C TYR A 72 1.10 -15.71 5.97
N ASN A 73 0.67 -14.75 5.15
CA ASN A 73 -0.15 -15.03 3.97
C ASN A 73 0.71 -15.77 2.91
N VAL A 74 0.11 -16.68 2.13
CA VAL A 74 0.80 -17.47 1.09
C VAL A 74 1.38 -16.55 0.00
N LEU A 75 0.79 -15.38 -0.23
CA LEU A 75 1.23 -14.35 -1.18
C LEU A 75 2.35 -13.43 -0.65
N LYS A 76 2.70 -13.53 0.64
CA LYS A 76 3.69 -12.69 1.34
C LYS A 76 5.06 -12.64 0.64
N LYS A 77 5.50 -13.74 0.02
CA LYS A 77 6.81 -13.81 -0.66
C LYS A 77 6.88 -12.98 -1.94
N VAL A 78 5.74 -12.68 -2.56
CA VAL A 78 5.67 -12.00 -3.86
C VAL A 78 5.27 -10.55 -3.70
N GLU A 79 4.29 -10.28 -2.84
CA GLU A 79 3.59 -8.99 -2.80
C GLU A 79 4.11 -8.06 -1.67
N ASP A 80 5.12 -8.52 -0.91
CA ASP A 80 5.55 -7.92 0.37
C ASP A 80 4.36 -7.57 1.26
N GLU A 81 3.34 -8.43 1.20
CA GLU A 81 2.08 -8.21 1.86
C GLU A 81 2.26 -8.42 3.36
N VAL A 82 1.83 -7.43 4.11
CA VAL A 82 1.72 -7.46 5.55
C VAL A 82 0.25 -7.38 5.90
N GLY A 83 -0.23 -8.40 6.60
CA GLY A 83 -1.54 -8.35 7.21
C GLY A 83 -1.53 -7.52 8.50
N LEU A 84 -2.57 -6.73 8.72
CA LEU A 84 -2.86 -6.10 10.02
C LEU A 84 -4.11 -6.76 10.60
N THR A 85 -4.12 -6.99 11.92
CA THR A 85 -5.26 -7.56 12.64
C THR A 85 -6.26 -6.47 13.00
N MET A 86 -6.85 -5.86 11.97
CA MET A 86 -7.87 -4.83 12.05
C MET A 86 -8.68 -4.79 10.76
N LYS A 87 -9.90 -4.27 10.80
CA LYS A 87 -10.68 -4.10 9.57
C LYS A 87 -10.14 -2.94 8.75
N PRO A 88 -10.37 -2.95 7.42
CA PRO A 88 -10.03 -1.85 6.54
C PRO A 88 -10.44 -0.45 7.01
N LEU A 89 -11.66 -0.33 7.55
CA LEU A 89 -12.18 0.96 8.04
C LEU A 89 -11.48 1.43 9.32
N ASP A 90 -10.98 0.50 10.14
CA ASP A 90 -10.23 0.81 11.36
C ASP A 90 -8.78 1.22 11.04
N PHE A 91 -8.27 0.86 9.85
CA PHE A 91 -6.92 1.21 9.42
C PHE A 91 -6.77 2.67 8.98
N TYR A 92 -7.78 3.21 8.29
CA TYR A 92 -7.70 4.56 7.68
C TYR A 92 -7.44 5.70 8.67
N PRO A 93 -7.99 5.70 9.90
CA PRO A 93 -7.68 6.71 10.92
C PRO A 93 -6.20 6.76 11.35
N TYR A 94 -5.44 5.68 11.16
CA TYR A 94 -4.00 5.62 11.47
C TYR A 94 -3.11 6.08 10.31
N CYS A 95 -3.70 6.33 9.13
CA CYS A 95 -2.98 6.80 7.97
C CYS A 95 -2.68 8.30 8.08
N GLU A 96 -1.50 8.71 7.62
CA GLU A 96 -1.18 10.14 7.44
C GLU A 96 -2.13 10.80 6.42
N GLY A 97 -2.55 10.00 5.44
CA GLY A 97 -3.50 10.33 4.40
C GLY A 97 -3.50 9.29 3.29
N TYR A 98 -4.03 9.69 2.14
CA TYR A 98 -3.96 8.95 0.89
C TYR A 98 -3.54 9.84 -0.27
N ILE A 99 -2.97 9.23 -1.31
CA ILE A 99 -2.63 9.87 -2.58
C ILE A 99 -3.40 9.20 -3.72
N HIS A 100 -3.88 9.97 -4.70
CA HIS A 100 -4.46 9.38 -5.90
C HIS A 100 -3.39 8.77 -6.79
N VAL A 101 -3.77 7.73 -7.53
CA VAL A 101 -2.87 7.03 -8.44
C VAL A 101 -2.16 7.97 -9.41
N ALA A 102 -2.88 8.94 -9.99
CA ALA A 102 -2.30 9.88 -10.98
C ALA A 102 -1.16 10.72 -10.37
N ASP A 103 -1.37 11.30 -9.19
CA ASP A 103 -0.35 12.09 -8.48
C ASP A 103 0.82 11.19 -8.08
N PHE A 104 0.54 9.97 -7.64
CA PHE A 104 1.58 9.04 -7.23
C PHE A 104 2.44 8.58 -8.42
N GLN A 105 1.84 8.31 -9.58
CA GLN A 105 2.56 8.01 -10.81
C GLN A 105 3.45 9.17 -11.26
N LYS A 106 2.97 10.41 -11.11
CA LYS A 106 3.77 11.62 -11.40
C LYS A 106 5.01 11.69 -10.52
N ILE A 107 4.87 11.48 -9.20
CA ILE A 107 6.02 11.45 -8.27
C ILE A 107 7.03 10.38 -8.68
N LEU A 108 6.56 9.16 -9.00
CA LEU A 108 7.44 8.08 -9.43
C LEU A 108 8.20 8.43 -10.71
N GLN A 109 7.53 9.07 -11.67
CA GLN A 109 8.16 9.56 -12.89
C GLN A 109 9.23 10.62 -12.61
N ASP A 110 8.93 11.61 -11.76
CA ASP A 110 9.86 12.67 -11.37
C ASP A 110 11.11 12.11 -10.66
N MET A 111 10.91 11.06 -9.84
CA MET A 111 11.99 10.32 -9.16
C MET A 111 12.70 9.29 -10.04
N LYS A 112 12.30 9.14 -11.32
CA LYS A 112 12.83 8.13 -12.26
C LYS A 112 12.68 6.70 -11.74
N ILE A 113 11.62 6.43 -10.98
CA ILE A 113 11.23 5.09 -10.53
C ILE A 113 10.26 4.51 -11.56
N GLU A 114 10.58 3.35 -12.11
CA GLU A 114 9.73 2.68 -13.09
C GLU A 114 8.37 2.33 -12.48
N ALA A 115 7.31 2.75 -13.19
CA ALA A 115 5.95 2.39 -12.83
C ALA A 115 5.11 2.05 -14.07
N TYR A 116 4.26 1.03 -13.94
CA TYR A 116 3.26 0.70 -14.94
C TYR A 116 2.09 1.69 -14.91
N ASN A 117 1.49 1.92 -16.07
CA ASN A 117 0.33 2.79 -16.19
C ASN A 117 -1.00 2.08 -15.91
N VAL A 118 -1.02 0.75 -15.97
CA VAL A 118 -2.21 -0.08 -15.81
C VAL A 118 -1.84 -1.38 -15.11
N ALA A 119 -2.65 -1.79 -14.14
CA ALA A 119 -2.59 -3.11 -13.53
C ALA A 119 -3.97 -3.79 -13.62
N ARG A 120 -3.98 -5.12 -13.65
CA ARG A 120 -5.19 -5.94 -13.66
C ARG A 120 -5.03 -7.06 -12.64
N ILE A 121 -6.13 -7.51 -12.04
CA ILE A 121 -6.10 -8.52 -10.97
C ILE A 121 -5.32 -9.79 -11.39
N ASP A 122 -5.45 -10.21 -12.65
CA ASP A 122 -4.78 -11.39 -13.22
C ASP A 122 -3.26 -11.23 -13.40
N ASN A 123 -2.72 -10.00 -13.35
CA ASN A 123 -1.30 -9.73 -13.57
C ASN A 123 -0.58 -9.08 -12.38
N ILE A 124 -1.26 -8.68 -11.29
CA ILE A 124 -0.65 -8.02 -10.13
C ILE A 124 0.55 -8.81 -9.59
N SER A 125 0.41 -10.12 -9.36
CA SER A 125 1.49 -10.93 -8.79
C SER A 125 2.71 -11.02 -9.73
N ARG A 126 2.54 -10.83 -11.05
CA ARG A 126 3.68 -10.67 -11.98
C ARG A 126 4.33 -9.30 -11.79
N LEU A 127 3.54 -8.23 -11.78
CA LEU A 127 4.06 -6.86 -11.58
C LEU A 127 4.83 -6.75 -10.26
N CYS A 128 4.31 -7.34 -9.17
CA CYS A 128 4.99 -7.37 -7.86
C CYS A 128 6.35 -8.08 -7.91
N ARG A 129 6.51 -9.14 -8.74
CA ARG A 129 7.80 -9.83 -8.92
C ARG A 129 8.79 -9.04 -9.76
N GLU A 130 8.30 -8.35 -10.78
CA GLU A 130 9.11 -7.54 -11.70
C GLU A 130 9.48 -6.17 -11.08
N THR A 131 8.79 -5.76 -10.01
CA THR A 131 9.05 -4.50 -9.31
C THR A 131 10.43 -4.55 -8.65
N LYS A 132 11.30 -3.62 -9.04
CA LYS A 132 12.61 -3.44 -8.40
C LYS A 132 12.44 -2.97 -6.97
N ASP A 133 13.24 -3.53 -6.07
CA ASP A 133 13.29 -3.10 -4.67
C ASP A 133 13.72 -1.64 -4.55
N LEU A 134 13.09 -0.92 -3.63
CA LEU A 134 13.49 0.42 -3.24
C LEU A 134 14.36 0.39 -1.99
N THR A 135 15.40 1.21 -1.97
CA THR A 135 16.17 1.44 -0.75
C THR A 135 15.32 2.16 0.29
N VAL A 136 15.63 1.99 1.58
CA VAL A 136 14.96 2.73 2.67
C VAL A 136 15.00 4.24 2.44
N LYS A 137 16.12 4.76 1.93
CA LYS A 137 16.26 6.18 1.57
C LYS A 137 15.26 6.58 0.49
N ASN A 138 15.12 5.79 -0.57
CA ASN A 138 14.15 6.07 -1.64
C ASN A 138 12.71 6.02 -1.13
N VAL A 139 12.37 5.10 -0.24
CA VAL A 139 11.03 5.04 0.37
C VAL A 139 10.76 6.29 1.21
N ILE A 140 11.72 6.73 2.03
CA ILE A 140 11.58 7.95 2.83
C ILE A 140 11.39 9.16 1.91
N THR A 141 12.28 9.36 0.94
CA THR A 141 12.19 10.48 -0.01
C THR A 141 10.86 10.45 -0.78
N LEU A 142 10.39 9.27 -1.19
CA LEU A 142 9.11 9.13 -1.85
C LEU A 142 7.95 9.58 -0.95
N VAL A 143 7.94 9.16 0.31
CA VAL A 143 6.91 9.58 1.27
C VAL A 143 6.97 11.08 1.54
N ASP A 144 8.17 11.66 1.61
CA ASP A 144 8.34 13.12 1.76
C ASP A 144 7.73 13.86 0.56
N GLU A 145 7.98 13.40 -0.67
CA GLU A 145 7.37 13.95 -1.89
C GLU A 145 5.85 13.73 -1.93
N MET A 146 5.33 12.65 -1.34
CA MET A 146 3.89 12.40 -1.25
C MET A 146 3.19 13.38 -0.33
N GLN A 147 3.85 13.92 0.72
CA GLN A 147 3.20 14.77 1.73
C GLN A 147 2.46 15.97 1.14
N GLN A 148 2.98 16.55 0.05
CA GLN A 148 2.35 17.70 -0.62
C GLN A 148 1.05 17.34 -1.37
N TYR A 149 0.80 16.04 -1.61
CA TYR A 149 -0.37 15.52 -2.32
C TYR A 149 -1.31 14.71 -1.40
N LEU A 150 -0.91 14.43 -0.15
CA LEU A 150 -1.71 13.63 0.76
C LEU A 150 -3.01 14.34 1.13
N LYS A 151 -4.12 13.65 0.93
CA LYS A 151 -5.46 14.03 1.40
C LYS A 151 -5.77 13.28 2.71
N LYS A 152 -6.51 13.93 3.62
CA LYS A 152 -6.91 13.29 4.88
C LYS A 152 -7.96 12.20 4.65
N SER A 153 -7.75 11.09 5.33
CA SER A 153 -8.63 9.91 5.36
C SER A 153 -9.92 10.17 6.12
#